data_AF-A0A6J5CQN8-F1
#
_entry.id   AF-A0A6J5CQN8-F1
#
_cell.length_a   1.000
_cell.length_b   1.000
_cell.length_c   1.000
_cell.angle_alpha   90.00
_cell.angle_beta   90.00
_cell.angle_gamma   90.00
#
_symmetry.space_group_name_H-M   'P 1'
#
loop_
_entity.id
_entity.type
_entity.pdbx_description
1 polymer ?
#
loop_
_entity_poly.entity_id
_entity_poly.type
_entity_poly.pdbx_seq_one_letter_code
_entity_poly.pdbx_strand_id
1 'polypeptide(L)'
;MASAERGLTRAGIVGDSTLFAVPVHYVQAIGGCMLLDLYRGISVEPSEVQFTIDRIFSNGLCGTEGKWQFSIPRDVKNVQLQVSDYYADPLIYKEIYTDSSHGFCACGEVDGAAYYAAKHNYSTSTGMTCPLVISFRASLDDIYIDGRDFLVTAFQLFDRESRQHLECQRDVLAKLFGPSVLPYFDKSCSTEDMQVRIALGNIACFDRAVIAHHYSNRHVIAGRYGTIFRSAFFVKAPVASGRILGVDADATFLPPANSYSLQDFFSGAPFRFQA
;
A
#
# COMPACT_ATOMS: atom_id res chain seq x y z
N MET A 1 -9.23 -56.91 -38.58
CA MET A 1 -8.23 -55.93 -39.04
C MET A 1 -8.65 -54.55 -38.53
N ALA A 2 -7.77 -53.91 -37.73
CA ALA A 2 -7.75 -52.54 -37.17
C ALA A 2 -9.05 -52.00 -36.52
N SER A 3 -9.22 -52.01 -35.19
CA SER A 3 -8.58 -51.20 -34.12
C SER A 3 -8.67 -49.69 -34.34
N ALA A 4 -9.61 -49.03 -33.64
CA ALA A 4 -9.70 -47.59 -33.50
C ALA A 4 -9.13 -47.20 -32.11
N GLU A 5 -7.96 -46.57 -32.13
CA GLU A 5 -7.29 -46.04 -30.95
C GLU A 5 -7.67 -44.58 -30.66
N ARG A 6 -7.49 -44.25 -29.39
CA ARG A 6 -7.87 -43.04 -28.65
C ARG A 6 -7.03 -41.83 -29.08
N GLY A 7 -7.65 -40.65 -29.09
CA GLY A 7 -6.95 -39.36 -29.12
C GLY A 7 -7.50 -38.42 -28.05
N LEU A 8 -7.01 -38.54 -26.82
CA LEU A 8 -7.16 -37.50 -25.78
C LEU A 8 -6.07 -36.45 -26.00
N THR A 9 -6.44 -35.27 -26.49
CA THR A 9 -5.54 -34.10 -26.51
C THR A 9 -5.63 -33.36 -25.17
N ARG A 10 -4.59 -33.53 -24.35
CA ARG A 10 -4.30 -32.69 -23.17
C ARG A 10 -3.91 -31.29 -23.66
N ALA A 11 -4.74 -30.29 -23.36
CA ALA A 11 -4.32 -28.89 -23.47
C ALA A 11 -3.33 -28.59 -22.34
N GLY A 12 -2.06 -28.42 -22.70
CA GLY A 12 -1.03 -27.91 -21.80
C GLY A 12 -1.21 -26.41 -21.64
N ILE A 13 -1.54 -25.97 -20.43
CA ILE A 13 -1.45 -24.56 -20.03
C ILE A 13 0.04 -24.26 -19.86
N VAL A 14 0.59 -23.49 -20.80
CA VAL A 14 1.94 -22.93 -20.72
C VAL A 14 1.88 -21.81 -19.69
N GLY A 15 2.44 -22.07 -18.51
CA GLY A 15 2.70 -21.04 -17.51
C GLY A 15 3.85 -20.17 -17.98
N ASP A 16 3.53 -18.99 -18.50
CA ASP A 16 4.51 -17.98 -18.86
C ASP A 16 4.96 -17.24 -17.58
N SER A 17 6.06 -17.71 -16.98
CA SER A 17 6.72 -17.06 -15.85
C SER A 17 7.62 -15.93 -16.36
N THR A 18 7.03 -14.84 -16.83
CA THR A 18 7.76 -13.60 -17.11
C THR A 18 8.09 -12.92 -15.78
N LEU A 19 9.28 -13.23 -15.26
CA LEU A 19 9.93 -12.44 -14.21
C LEU A 19 10.23 -11.04 -14.77
N PHE A 20 9.33 -10.10 -14.54
CA PHE A 20 9.58 -8.69 -14.81
C PHE A 20 10.69 -8.19 -13.89
N ALA A 21 11.79 -7.72 -14.49
CA ALA A 21 12.90 -7.12 -13.77
C ALA A 21 12.44 -5.80 -13.12
N VAL A 22 12.35 -5.80 -11.79
CA VAL A 22 12.00 -4.61 -10.99
C VAL A 22 13.26 -3.77 -10.73
N PRO A 23 13.23 -2.43 -10.86
CA PRO A 23 14.41 -1.58 -10.69
C PRO A 23 15.03 -1.71 -9.29
N VAL A 24 16.36 -1.82 -9.28
CA VAL A 24 17.19 -2.22 -8.14
C VAL A 24 17.46 -1.02 -7.21
N HIS A 25 16.56 -0.79 -6.26
CA HIS A 25 16.91 -0.19 -4.96
C HIS A 25 16.46 -1.14 -3.83
N TYR A 26 16.74 -2.44 -3.98
CA TYR A 26 16.51 -3.44 -2.94
C TYR A 26 17.73 -3.53 -2.03
N VAL A 27 17.52 -3.22 -0.76
CA VAL A 27 18.55 -3.32 0.28
C VAL A 27 18.51 -4.73 0.86
N GLN A 28 19.49 -5.55 0.47
CA GLN A 28 19.87 -6.86 1.04
C GLN A 28 18.74 -7.89 1.29
N ALA A 29 18.79 -9.00 0.54
CA ALA A 29 18.11 -10.23 0.94
C ALA A 29 18.83 -10.87 2.14
N ILE A 30 18.39 -10.59 3.36
CA ILE A 30 18.83 -11.34 4.55
C ILE A 30 17.85 -12.50 4.73
N GLY A 31 18.32 -13.74 4.52
CA GLY A 31 17.49 -14.94 4.68
C GLY A 31 16.33 -15.06 3.68
N GLY A 32 16.46 -14.49 2.48
CA GLY A 32 15.43 -14.53 1.42
C GLY A 32 14.26 -13.57 1.65
N CYS A 33 14.31 -12.77 2.71
CA CYS A 33 13.29 -11.78 3.05
C CYS A 33 13.72 -10.40 2.53
N MET A 34 12.86 -9.77 1.73
CA MET A 34 13.07 -8.43 1.19
C MET A 34 12.71 -7.40 2.25
N LEU A 35 13.66 -6.52 2.60
CA LEU A 35 13.44 -5.41 3.52
C LEU A 35 13.25 -4.11 2.74
N LEU A 36 12.30 -3.28 3.19
CA LEU A 36 12.04 -1.95 2.66
C LEU A 36 12.33 -0.92 3.76
N ASP A 37 13.00 0.17 3.38
CA ASP A 37 13.12 1.35 4.23
C ASP A 37 11.80 2.12 4.16
N LEU A 38 11.12 2.28 5.30
CA LEU A 38 9.83 2.95 5.45
C LEU A 38 9.92 4.07 6.50
N TYR A 39 8.93 4.97 6.44
CA TYR A 39 8.87 6.16 7.27
C TYR A 39 7.49 6.28 7.92
N ARG A 40 7.45 6.46 9.24
CA ARG A 40 6.20 6.69 9.99
C ARG A 40 6.20 8.12 10.54
N GLY A 41 5.14 8.86 10.25
CA GLY A 41 4.91 10.20 10.82
C GLY A 41 3.94 10.17 11.99
N ILE A 42 4.36 10.70 13.13
CA ILE A 42 3.49 10.91 14.30
C ILE A 42 3.64 12.34 14.82
N SER A 43 2.69 12.77 15.64
CA SER A 43 2.82 14.00 16.43
C SER A 43 2.63 13.61 17.88
N VAL A 44 3.47 14.15 18.76
CA VAL A 44 3.43 13.90 20.20
C VAL A 44 3.37 15.22 20.96
N GLU A 45 3.05 15.14 22.25
CA GLU A 45 3.16 16.28 23.15
C GLU A 45 4.64 16.65 23.38
N PRO A 46 4.99 17.94 23.52
CA PRO A 46 6.37 18.37 23.73
C PRO A 46 7.07 17.69 24.92
N SER A 47 6.35 17.42 26.00
CA SER A 47 6.87 16.71 27.18
C SER A 47 7.17 15.23 26.93
N GLU A 48 6.55 14.62 25.92
CA GLU A 48 6.64 13.19 25.63
C GLU A 48 7.67 12.86 24.54
N VAL A 49 8.30 13.86 23.92
CA VAL A 49 9.23 13.68 22.79
C VAL A 49 10.37 12.73 23.14
N GLN A 50 11.15 13.05 24.17
CA GLN A 50 12.33 12.24 24.53
C GLN A 50 11.92 10.84 24.99
N PHE A 51 10.88 10.74 25.80
CA PHE A 51 10.33 9.45 26.25
C PHE A 51 9.90 8.57 25.07
N THR A 52 9.22 9.16 24.08
CA THR A 52 8.79 8.44 22.87
C THR A 52 9.97 7.96 22.05
N ILE A 53 10.98 8.81 21.84
CA ILE A 53 12.21 8.47 21.12
C ILE A 53 12.94 7.30 21.82
N ASP A 54 13.16 7.40 23.13
CA ASP A 54 13.84 6.37 23.92
C ASP A 54 13.07 5.04 23.87
N ARG A 55 11.74 5.09 23.93
CA ARG A 55 10.88 3.91 23.82
C ARG A 55 10.98 3.25 22.45
N ILE A 56 11.05 4.05 21.37
CA ILE A 56 11.20 3.53 20.01
C ILE A 56 12.55 2.85 19.84
N PHE A 57 13.64 3.44 20.34
CA PHE A 57 14.96 2.82 20.23
C PHE A 57 15.13 1.58 21.12
N SER A 58 14.48 1.54 22.29
CA SER A 58 14.56 0.38 23.19
C SER A 58 13.68 -0.78 22.73
N ASN A 59 12.43 -0.51 22.37
CA ASN A 59 11.41 -1.53 22.14
C ASN A 59 11.04 -1.72 20.66
N GLY A 60 11.40 -0.77 19.79
CA GLY A 60 10.95 -0.72 18.41
C GLY A 60 9.58 -0.05 18.27
N LEU A 61 8.84 -0.40 17.22
CA LEU A 61 7.48 0.11 16.98
C LEU A 61 6.44 -0.94 17.33
N CYS A 62 5.68 -0.69 18.39
CA CYS A 62 4.59 -1.55 18.87
C CYS A 62 3.24 -1.21 18.22
N GLY A 63 3.17 -0.12 17.45
CA GLY A 63 1.94 0.35 16.81
C GLY A 63 1.14 1.33 17.67
N THR A 64 1.61 1.64 18.87
CA THR A 64 0.92 2.50 19.86
C THR A 64 1.58 3.87 20.04
N GLU A 65 2.58 4.21 19.23
CA GLU A 65 3.36 5.45 19.31
C GLU A 65 2.60 6.70 18.83
N GLY A 66 1.40 6.54 18.27
CA GLY A 66 0.60 7.66 17.79
C GLY A 66 -0.90 7.42 17.94
N LYS A 67 -1.67 8.40 17.48
CA LYS A 67 -3.13 8.42 17.59
C LYS A 67 -3.82 7.26 16.87
N TRP A 68 -3.32 6.90 15.69
CA TRP A 68 -3.97 5.92 14.82
C TRP A 68 -3.42 4.52 15.08
N GLN A 69 -4.32 3.62 15.44
CA GLN A 69 -4.06 2.20 15.62
C GLN A 69 -4.98 1.41 14.70
N PHE A 70 -4.43 0.41 14.02
CA PHE A 70 -5.18 -0.39 13.07
C PHE A 70 -5.14 -1.86 13.47
N SER A 71 -6.27 -2.54 13.22
CA SER A 71 -6.36 -3.98 13.22
C SER A 71 -6.03 -4.46 11.81
N ILE A 72 -4.94 -5.21 11.66
CA ILE A 72 -4.49 -5.75 10.39
C ILE A 72 -4.42 -7.29 10.47
N PRO A 73 -4.32 -8.03 9.35
CA PRO A 73 -4.20 -9.49 9.39
C PRO A 73 -2.97 -9.94 10.17
N ARG A 74 -3.12 -10.95 11.04
CA ARG A 74 -2.00 -11.49 11.82
C ARG A 74 -0.90 -12.06 10.93
N ASP A 75 -1.28 -12.80 9.90
CA ASP A 75 -0.36 -13.48 8.99
C ASP A 75 -0.40 -12.87 7.58
N VAL A 76 0.14 -11.65 7.46
CA VAL A 76 0.25 -10.93 6.18
C VAL A 76 0.94 -11.79 5.13
N LYS A 77 2.02 -12.50 5.48
CA LYS A 77 2.75 -13.38 4.56
C LYS A 77 1.86 -14.45 3.96
N ASN A 78 1.10 -15.17 4.78
CA ASN A 78 0.22 -16.21 4.29
C ASN A 78 -0.88 -15.64 3.39
N VAL A 79 -1.42 -14.47 3.73
CA VAL A 79 -2.39 -13.76 2.87
C VAL A 79 -1.78 -13.47 1.50
N GLN A 80 -0.54 -12.94 1.46
CA GLN A 80 0.17 -12.68 0.21
C GLN A 80 0.40 -13.94 -0.63
N LEU A 81 0.68 -15.09 0.00
CA LEU A 81 0.85 -16.37 -0.68
C LEU A 81 -0.47 -16.93 -1.25
N GLN A 82 -1.61 -16.54 -0.67
CA GLN A 82 -2.95 -16.98 -1.06
C GLN A 82 -3.69 -15.98 -1.96
N VAL A 83 -3.02 -14.92 -2.43
CA VAL A 83 -3.62 -13.88 -3.28
C VAL A 83 -4.32 -14.46 -4.52
N SER A 84 -3.78 -15.52 -5.14
CA SER A 84 -4.43 -16.18 -6.29
C SER A 84 -5.77 -16.82 -5.93
N ASP A 85 -5.88 -17.37 -4.73
CA ASP A 85 -7.11 -18.04 -4.25
C ASP A 85 -8.18 -16.98 -3.95
N TYR A 86 -7.79 -15.89 -3.29
CA TYR A 86 -8.67 -14.73 -3.09
C TYR A 86 -9.05 -14.07 -4.41
N TYR A 87 -8.14 -14.01 -5.39
CA TYR A 87 -8.49 -13.50 -6.70
C TYR A 87 -9.54 -14.36 -7.39
N ALA A 88 -9.48 -15.70 -7.24
CA ALA A 88 -10.46 -16.62 -7.82
C ALA A 88 -11.86 -16.39 -7.22
N ASP A 89 -11.97 -16.29 -5.90
CA ASP A 89 -13.21 -15.96 -5.17
C ASP A 89 -13.02 -14.70 -4.29
N PRO A 90 -13.29 -13.49 -4.83
CA PRO A 90 -13.01 -12.25 -4.11
C PRO A 90 -13.75 -12.09 -2.81
N LEU A 91 -14.94 -12.70 -2.63
CA LEU A 91 -15.77 -12.42 -1.46
C LEU A 91 -15.24 -13.08 -0.18
N ILE A 92 -14.39 -14.11 -0.29
CA ILE A 92 -13.74 -14.74 0.87
C ILE A 92 -12.65 -13.84 1.48
N TYR A 93 -12.29 -12.71 0.84
CA TYR A 93 -11.29 -11.77 1.38
C TYR A 93 -11.63 -11.27 2.81
N LYS A 94 -12.90 -11.32 3.22
CA LYS A 94 -13.31 -10.95 4.58
C LYS A 94 -12.66 -11.84 5.64
N GLU A 95 -12.32 -13.07 5.29
CA GLU A 95 -11.65 -14.03 6.17
C GLU A 95 -10.22 -13.59 6.54
N ILE A 96 -9.56 -12.81 5.68
CA ILE A 96 -8.22 -12.24 5.90
C ILE A 96 -8.12 -11.47 7.22
N TYR A 97 -9.21 -10.84 7.64
CA TYR A 97 -9.25 -9.96 8.82
C TYR A 97 -9.88 -10.61 10.06
N THR A 98 -10.20 -11.91 10.01
CA THR A 98 -10.83 -12.63 11.15
C THR A 98 -9.86 -12.86 12.30
N ASP A 99 -8.59 -13.08 12.01
CA ASP A 99 -7.50 -13.10 12.99
C ASP A 99 -6.58 -11.90 12.77
N SER A 100 -6.54 -11.00 13.75
CA SER A 100 -5.86 -9.73 13.61
C SER A 100 -4.74 -9.49 14.61
N SER A 101 -3.83 -8.61 14.21
CA SER A 101 -2.76 -8.05 15.02
C SER A 101 -2.79 -6.53 14.95
N HIS A 102 -2.00 -5.88 15.81
CA HIS A 102 -1.78 -4.45 15.72
C HIS A 102 -0.97 -4.11 14.47
N GLY A 103 -1.35 -3.01 13.82
CA GLY A 103 -0.61 -2.41 12.74
C GLY A 103 -0.69 -0.90 12.76
N PHE A 104 0.17 -0.28 11.96
CA PHE A 104 0.25 1.17 11.81
C PHE A 104 0.50 1.53 10.33
N CYS A 105 0.24 2.79 9.97
CA CYS A 105 0.52 3.28 8.63
C CYS A 105 1.96 3.81 8.53
N ALA A 106 2.59 3.59 7.37
CA ALA A 106 3.89 4.15 7.01
C ALA A 106 3.93 4.52 5.53
N CYS A 107 4.85 5.39 5.14
CA CYS A 107 5.11 5.78 3.77
C CYS A 107 6.43 5.16 3.29
N GLY A 108 6.58 4.96 1.98
CA GLY A 108 7.87 4.58 1.38
C GLY A 108 8.86 5.73 1.26
N GLU A 109 8.44 6.95 1.56
CA GLU A 109 9.22 8.19 1.39
C GLU A 109 9.03 9.11 2.60
N VAL A 110 10.08 9.88 2.92
CA VAL A 110 10.12 10.78 4.09
C VAL A 110 9.07 11.88 4.02
N ASP A 111 8.82 12.46 2.84
CA ASP A 111 7.85 13.56 2.64
C ASP A 111 6.42 13.16 3.05
N GLY A 112 6.04 11.91 2.74
CA GLY A 112 4.74 11.37 3.13
C GLY A 112 4.61 11.22 4.65
N ALA A 113 5.65 10.73 5.31
CA ALA A 113 5.68 10.68 6.77
C ALA A 113 5.68 12.08 7.39
N ALA A 114 6.41 13.04 6.82
CA ALA A 114 6.41 14.43 7.27
C ALA A 114 5.01 15.06 7.15
N TYR A 115 4.24 14.78 6.09
CA TYR A 115 2.83 15.20 6.00
C TYR A 115 2.03 14.72 7.20
N TYR A 116 2.17 13.43 7.55
CA TYR A 116 1.44 12.87 8.68
C TYR A 116 1.88 13.49 10.01
N ALA A 117 3.18 13.68 10.22
CA ALA A 117 3.74 14.22 11.45
C ALA A 117 3.43 15.72 11.66
N ALA A 118 3.55 16.53 10.61
CA ALA A 118 3.48 17.99 10.72
C ALA A 118 2.11 18.58 10.36
N LYS A 119 1.23 17.82 9.69
CA LYS A 119 -0.07 18.33 9.22
C LYS A 119 -1.25 17.48 9.66
N HIS A 120 -1.25 16.18 9.35
CA HIS A 120 -2.44 15.34 9.61
C HIS A 120 -2.64 15.01 11.09
N ASN A 121 -1.56 14.65 11.79
CA ASN A 121 -1.62 14.28 13.20
C ASN A 121 -1.33 15.47 14.14
N TYR A 122 -0.82 16.58 13.59
CA TYR A 122 -0.53 17.79 14.32
C TYR A 122 -1.83 18.44 14.81
N SER A 123 -1.89 18.78 16.10
CA SER A 123 -3.10 19.37 16.69
C SER A 123 -2.75 20.21 17.91
N THR A 124 -2.94 21.52 17.80
CA THR A 124 -2.81 22.44 18.95
C THR A 124 -3.88 22.21 20.01
N SER A 125 -5.08 21.78 19.63
CA SER A 125 -6.19 21.52 20.57
C SER A 125 -5.96 20.32 21.47
N THR A 126 -5.14 19.35 21.04
CA THR A 126 -4.80 18.15 21.81
C THR A 126 -3.39 18.18 22.39
N GLY A 127 -2.62 19.26 22.17
CA GLY A 127 -1.23 19.37 22.59
C GLY A 127 -0.22 18.59 21.73
N MET A 128 -0.67 17.87 20.70
CA MET A 128 0.14 17.05 19.80
C MET A 128 0.86 17.93 18.76
N THR A 129 1.87 18.68 19.19
CA THR A 129 2.50 19.74 18.39
C THR A 129 3.97 19.47 18.03
N CYS A 130 4.55 18.36 18.48
CA CYS A 130 5.91 17.98 18.12
C CYS A 130 5.89 16.86 17.05
N PRO A 131 6.18 17.18 15.78
CA PRO A 131 6.23 16.18 14.72
C PRO A 131 7.45 15.27 14.89
N LEU A 132 7.25 13.95 14.78
CA LEU A 132 8.33 12.98 14.70
C LEU A 132 8.22 12.16 13.42
N VAL A 133 9.31 12.02 12.69
CA VAL A 133 9.44 11.08 11.57
C VAL A 133 10.40 9.97 11.94
N ILE A 134 9.89 8.75 11.92
CA ILE A 134 10.62 7.54 12.32
C ILE A 134 10.99 6.78 11.05
N SER A 135 12.28 6.58 10.80
CA SER A 135 12.78 5.75 9.71
C SER A 135 13.11 4.35 10.23
N PHE A 136 12.67 3.32 9.51
CA PHE A 136 12.82 1.92 9.94
C PHE A 136 12.77 0.96 8.76
N ARG A 137 13.18 -0.29 8.99
CA ARG A 137 13.06 -1.38 8.01
C ARG A 137 11.87 -2.27 8.32
N ALA A 138 11.06 -2.57 7.31
CA ALA A 138 10.02 -3.58 7.38
C ALA A 138 10.25 -4.69 6.37
N SER A 139 9.82 -5.90 6.71
CA SER A 139 9.77 -7.00 5.74
C SER A 139 8.62 -6.78 4.78
N LEU A 140 8.83 -7.11 3.50
CA LEU A 140 7.73 -7.22 2.53
C LEU A 140 6.64 -8.20 3.01
N ASP A 141 6.99 -9.21 3.78
CA ASP A 141 6.08 -10.21 4.36
C ASP A 141 5.24 -9.64 5.53
N ASP A 142 5.57 -8.45 6.03
CA ASP A 142 4.94 -7.78 7.17
C ASP A 142 4.16 -6.52 6.75
N ILE A 143 4.00 -6.26 5.45
CA ILE A 143 3.34 -5.06 4.94
C ILE A 143 2.35 -5.36 3.82
N TYR A 144 1.40 -4.44 3.61
CA TYR A 144 0.55 -4.38 2.43
C TYR A 144 0.14 -2.93 2.17
N ILE A 145 -0.38 -2.63 0.98
CA ILE A 145 -0.73 -1.25 0.61
C ILE A 145 -1.89 -0.74 1.47
N ASP A 146 -1.79 0.50 1.98
CA ASP A 146 -2.97 1.21 2.48
C ASP A 146 -3.78 1.75 1.30
N GLY A 147 -4.64 0.88 0.75
CA GLY A 147 -5.40 1.19 -0.45
C GLY A 147 -6.61 2.09 -0.22
N ARG A 148 -6.97 2.43 1.03
CA ARG A 148 -8.24 3.09 1.35
C ARG A 148 -8.37 4.47 0.72
N ASP A 149 -7.28 5.24 0.76
CA ASP A 149 -7.28 6.63 0.30
C ASP A 149 -7.22 6.76 -1.23
N PHE A 150 -6.78 5.73 -1.96
CA PHE A 150 -6.73 5.79 -3.42
C PHE A 150 -7.13 4.47 -4.09
N LEU A 151 -6.31 3.41 -4.00
CA LEU A 151 -6.45 2.19 -4.81
C LEU A 151 -7.85 1.54 -4.70
N VAL A 152 -8.31 1.26 -3.49
CA VAL A 152 -9.63 0.65 -3.25
C VAL A 152 -10.75 1.59 -3.68
N THR A 153 -10.59 2.89 -3.44
CA THR A 153 -11.58 3.89 -3.88
C THR A 153 -11.64 4.00 -5.41
N ALA A 154 -10.51 3.87 -6.11
CA ALA A 154 -10.43 3.84 -7.56
C ALA A 154 -11.19 2.62 -8.11
N PHE A 155 -11.00 1.44 -7.53
CA PHE A 155 -11.74 0.22 -7.91
C PHE A 155 -13.23 0.34 -7.63
N GLN A 156 -13.59 0.95 -6.50
CA GLN A 156 -14.97 1.12 -6.09
C GLN A 156 -15.75 2.04 -7.05
N LEU A 157 -15.11 3.12 -7.52
CA LEU A 157 -15.81 4.26 -8.12
C LEU A 157 -15.31 4.62 -9.53
N PHE A 158 -14.59 3.74 -10.23
CA PHE A 158 -14.00 4.04 -11.54
C PHE A 158 -15.03 4.55 -12.56
N ASP A 159 -16.26 4.05 -12.52
CA ASP A 159 -17.35 4.40 -13.44
C ASP A 159 -18.30 5.46 -12.88
N ARG A 160 -17.96 6.09 -11.74
CA ARG A 160 -18.82 7.09 -11.10
C ARG A 160 -19.18 8.25 -12.02
N GLU A 161 -18.23 8.70 -12.84
CA GLU A 161 -18.47 9.77 -13.82
C GLU A 161 -18.80 9.20 -15.20
N SER A 162 -17.96 8.30 -15.71
CA SER A 162 -18.16 7.68 -17.02
C SER A 162 -17.23 6.48 -17.21
N ARG A 163 -17.70 5.48 -17.96
CA ARG A 163 -16.86 4.35 -18.41
C ARG A 163 -15.95 4.70 -19.61
N GLN A 164 -16.09 5.90 -20.17
CA GLN A 164 -15.27 6.34 -21.32
C GLN A 164 -13.79 6.56 -20.96
N HIS A 165 -13.46 6.63 -19.67
CA HIS A 165 -12.11 6.93 -19.18
C HIS A 165 -11.29 5.69 -18.79
N LEU A 166 -11.79 4.48 -19.07
CA LEU A 166 -11.16 3.23 -18.63
C LEU A 166 -9.68 3.10 -19.04
N GLU A 167 -9.32 3.46 -20.27
CA GLU A 167 -7.91 3.41 -20.71
C GLU A 167 -7.03 4.39 -19.91
N CYS A 168 -7.49 5.63 -19.71
CA CYS A 168 -6.77 6.60 -18.87
C CYS A 168 -6.63 6.09 -17.42
N GLN A 169 -7.67 5.47 -16.88
CA GLN A 169 -7.68 4.91 -15.54
C GLN A 169 -6.70 3.74 -15.39
N ARG A 170 -6.67 2.83 -16.39
CA ARG A 170 -5.66 1.76 -16.48
C ARG A 170 -4.26 2.33 -16.50
N ASP A 171 -4.00 3.35 -17.31
CA ASP A 171 -2.69 4.00 -17.40
C ASP A 171 -2.25 4.62 -16.06
N VAL A 172 -3.16 5.28 -15.34
CA VAL A 172 -2.88 5.83 -14.02
C VAL A 172 -2.55 4.72 -13.02
N LEU A 173 -3.36 3.66 -12.98
CA LEU A 173 -3.11 2.55 -12.07
C LEU A 173 -1.81 1.83 -12.38
N ALA A 174 -1.50 1.59 -13.65
CA ALA A 174 -0.24 0.98 -14.06
C ALA A 174 0.98 1.83 -13.70
N LYS A 175 0.88 3.16 -13.79
CA LYS A 175 1.95 4.08 -13.37
C LYS A 175 2.17 4.08 -11.85
N LEU A 176 1.10 4.07 -11.07
CA LEU A 176 1.17 4.19 -9.61
C LEU A 176 1.47 2.85 -8.91
N PHE A 177 0.90 1.77 -9.42
CA PHE A 177 0.88 0.45 -8.77
C PHE A 177 1.50 -0.67 -9.62
N GLY A 178 1.98 -0.35 -10.82
CA GLY A 178 2.57 -1.30 -11.75
C GLY A 178 1.53 -2.07 -12.58
N PRO A 179 1.96 -2.75 -13.66
CA PRO A 179 1.05 -3.49 -14.56
C PRO A 179 0.31 -4.64 -13.86
N SER A 180 0.87 -5.19 -12.79
CA SER A 180 0.30 -6.31 -12.01
C SER A 180 -1.03 -5.95 -11.33
N VAL A 181 -1.37 -4.65 -11.20
CA VAL A 181 -2.66 -4.22 -10.66
C VAL A 181 -3.81 -4.39 -11.66
N LEU A 182 -3.50 -4.41 -12.97
CA LEU A 182 -4.50 -4.34 -14.04
C LEU A 182 -5.43 -5.56 -14.07
N PRO A 183 -4.99 -6.82 -13.86
CA PRO A 183 -5.91 -7.96 -13.81
C PRO A 183 -7.02 -7.80 -12.76
N TYR A 184 -6.68 -7.27 -11.57
CA TYR A 184 -7.66 -6.99 -10.53
C TYR A 184 -8.64 -5.88 -10.96
N PHE A 185 -8.12 -4.81 -11.55
CA PHE A 185 -8.93 -3.70 -12.01
C PHE A 185 -9.89 -4.13 -13.14
N ASP A 186 -9.40 -4.87 -14.12
CA ASP A 186 -10.18 -5.35 -15.27
C ASP A 186 -11.29 -6.31 -14.84
N LYS A 187 -10.99 -7.19 -13.89
CA LYS A 187 -12.01 -8.04 -13.27
C LYS A 187 -13.05 -7.20 -12.51
N SER A 188 -12.64 -6.11 -11.87
CA SER A 188 -13.57 -5.18 -11.19
C SER A 188 -14.47 -4.44 -12.18
N CYS A 189 -13.96 -4.09 -13.37
CA CYS A 189 -14.74 -3.46 -14.43
C CYS A 189 -15.77 -4.39 -15.08
N SER A 190 -15.60 -5.70 -14.90
CA SER A 190 -16.48 -6.74 -15.46
C SER A 190 -17.68 -7.09 -14.56
N THR A 191 -17.85 -6.39 -13.44
CA THR A 191 -18.95 -6.60 -12.49
C THR A 191 -19.58 -5.27 -12.07
N GLU A 192 -20.87 -5.31 -11.75
CA GLU A 192 -21.60 -4.21 -11.12
C GLU A 192 -21.71 -4.38 -9.59
N ASP A 193 -21.26 -5.51 -9.04
CA ASP A 193 -21.26 -5.74 -7.60
C ASP A 193 -20.14 -4.95 -6.92
N MET A 194 -20.56 -3.91 -6.19
CA MET A 194 -19.69 -3.04 -5.41
C MET A 194 -18.81 -3.79 -4.40
N GLN A 195 -19.33 -4.86 -3.77
CA GLN A 195 -18.57 -5.64 -2.81
C GLN A 195 -17.43 -6.40 -3.50
N VAL A 196 -17.67 -6.91 -4.70
CA VAL A 196 -16.62 -7.59 -5.50
C VAL A 196 -15.55 -6.59 -5.94
N ARG A 197 -15.94 -5.37 -6.37
CA ARG A 197 -14.98 -4.31 -6.72
C ARG A 197 -14.07 -3.93 -5.56
N ILE A 198 -14.68 -3.71 -4.38
CA ILE A 198 -13.95 -3.39 -3.14
C ILE A 198 -13.03 -4.56 -2.75
N ALA A 199 -13.51 -5.80 -2.85
CA ALA A 199 -12.72 -6.98 -2.55
C ALA A 199 -11.47 -7.08 -3.45
N LEU A 200 -11.62 -6.92 -4.77
CA LEU A 200 -10.51 -6.95 -5.72
C LEU A 200 -9.47 -5.87 -5.44
N GLY A 201 -9.90 -4.65 -5.08
CA GLY A 201 -8.99 -3.59 -4.67
C GLY A 201 -8.22 -3.92 -3.40
N ASN A 202 -8.88 -4.54 -2.40
CA ASN A 202 -8.22 -5.00 -1.18
C ASN A 202 -7.24 -6.15 -1.45
N ILE A 203 -7.60 -7.10 -2.30
CA ILE A 203 -6.72 -8.24 -2.66
C ILE A 203 -5.48 -7.72 -3.38
N ALA A 204 -5.62 -6.77 -4.32
CA ALA A 204 -4.50 -6.14 -5.00
C ALA A 204 -3.51 -5.47 -4.04
N CYS A 205 -3.96 -5.01 -2.86
CA CYS A 205 -3.07 -4.42 -1.84
C CYS A 205 -2.08 -5.43 -1.25
N PHE A 206 -2.37 -6.73 -1.29
CA PHE A 206 -1.51 -7.82 -0.81
C PHE A 206 -0.64 -8.43 -1.92
N ASP A 207 -0.85 -8.08 -3.18
CA ASP A 207 -0.02 -8.61 -4.26
C ASP A 207 1.41 -8.03 -4.17
N ARG A 208 2.41 -8.91 -4.01
CA ARG A 208 3.81 -8.52 -3.81
C ARG A 208 4.37 -7.70 -4.98
N ALA A 209 3.95 -7.98 -6.21
CA ALA A 209 4.40 -7.22 -7.37
C ALA A 209 3.81 -5.81 -7.39
N VAL A 210 2.57 -5.68 -6.93
CA VAL A 210 1.88 -4.38 -6.76
C VAL A 210 2.50 -3.58 -5.62
N ILE A 211 2.77 -4.22 -4.47
CA ILE A 211 3.46 -3.59 -3.33
C ILE A 211 4.84 -3.06 -3.75
N ALA A 212 5.62 -3.88 -4.46
CA ALA A 212 6.96 -3.50 -4.94
C ALA A 212 6.91 -2.28 -5.87
N HIS A 213 5.99 -2.26 -6.84
CA HIS A 213 5.83 -1.10 -7.71
C HIS A 213 5.39 0.15 -6.96
N HIS A 214 4.39 0.02 -6.08
CA HIS A 214 3.90 1.14 -5.26
C HIS A 214 5.01 1.71 -4.38
N TYR A 215 5.87 0.87 -3.81
CA TYR A 215 7.04 1.32 -3.06
C TYR A 215 8.00 2.17 -3.90
N SER A 216 8.24 1.76 -5.15
CA SER A 216 9.08 2.48 -6.11
C SER A 216 8.40 3.69 -6.76
N ASN A 217 7.10 3.91 -6.53
CA ASN A 217 6.36 5.01 -7.12
C ASN A 217 6.99 6.36 -6.74
N ARG A 218 7.18 7.23 -7.74
CA ARG A 218 7.69 8.60 -7.56
C ARG A 218 6.63 9.66 -7.81
N HIS A 219 5.46 9.26 -8.29
CA HIS A 219 4.34 10.16 -8.49
C HIS A 219 3.59 10.39 -7.18
N VAL A 220 3.25 11.64 -6.92
CA VAL A 220 2.43 12.01 -5.78
C VAL A 220 0.98 11.62 -6.05
N ILE A 221 0.32 11.12 -5.02
CA ILE A 221 -1.08 10.75 -4.97
C ILE A 221 -1.78 11.72 -4.02
N ALA A 222 -2.90 12.29 -4.47
CA ALA A 222 -3.84 13.01 -3.64
C ALA A 222 -5.04 12.09 -3.36
N GLY A 223 -5.06 11.53 -2.15
CA GLY A 223 -6.09 10.60 -1.70
C GLY A 223 -7.45 11.26 -1.47
N ARG A 224 -8.44 10.44 -1.12
CA ARG A 224 -9.84 10.80 -0.88
C ARG A 224 -10.03 12.01 0.04
N TYR A 225 -9.19 12.16 1.06
CA TYR A 225 -9.28 13.23 2.05
C TYR A 225 -8.25 14.36 1.83
N GLY A 226 -7.65 14.43 0.63
CA GLY A 226 -6.55 15.36 0.36
C GLY A 226 -5.25 14.97 1.05
N THR A 227 -5.14 13.72 1.51
CA THR A 227 -3.89 13.11 1.98
C THR A 227 -2.88 13.10 0.83
N ILE A 228 -1.65 13.56 1.09
CA ILE A 228 -0.59 13.64 0.08
C ILE A 228 0.50 12.62 0.40
N PHE A 229 0.73 11.68 -0.52
CA PHE A 229 1.75 10.65 -0.38
C PHE A 229 2.18 10.11 -1.75
N ARG A 230 3.38 9.53 -1.87
CA ARG A 230 3.75 8.74 -3.05
C ARG A 230 3.37 7.27 -2.87
N SER A 231 3.56 6.78 -1.65
CA SER A 231 3.21 5.43 -1.25
C SER A 231 2.79 5.39 0.21
N ALA A 232 1.90 4.45 0.53
CA ALA A 232 1.32 4.27 1.84
C ALA A 232 1.08 2.78 2.08
N PHE A 233 1.46 2.32 3.25
CA PHE A 233 1.45 0.91 3.65
C PHE A 233 0.87 0.75 5.04
N PHE A 234 0.16 -0.33 5.26
CA PHE A 234 0.02 -0.91 6.58
C PHE A 234 1.23 -1.76 6.90
N VAL A 235 1.71 -1.64 8.15
CA VAL A 235 2.85 -2.38 8.67
C VAL A 235 2.43 -3.14 9.91
N LYS A 236 2.78 -4.42 9.97
CA LYS A 236 2.56 -5.28 11.14
C LYS A 236 3.48 -4.88 12.28
N ALA A 237 2.89 -4.74 13.47
CA ALA A 237 3.64 -4.56 14.71
C ALA A 237 3.84 -5.91 15.44
N PRO A 238 4.94 -6.07 16.21
CA PRO A 238 5.99 -5.08 16.42
C PRO A 238 7.06 -5.08 15.31
N VAL A 239 7.61 -3.91 15.02
CA VAL A 239 8.91 -3.78 14.33
C VAL A 239 10.00 -3.76 15.42
N ALA A 240 10.95 -4.69 15.36
CA ALA A 240 12.02 -4.78 16.35
C ALA A 240 12.91 -3.53 16.40
N SER A 241 13.43 -3.19 17.58
CA SER A 241 14.33 -2.03 17.79
C SER A 241 15.55 -2.04 16.88
N GLY A 242 16.15 -3.21 16.62
CA GLY A 242 17.27 -3.35 15.68
C GLY A 242 16.93 -3.04 14.21
N ARG A 243 15.67 -2.78 13.87
CA ARG A 243 15.22 -2.31 12.55
C ARG A 243 14.94 -0.81 12.52
N ILE A 244 15.07 -0.09 13.62
CA ILE A 244 14.94 1.37 13.66
C ILE A 244 16.23 1.99 13.10
N LEU A 245 16.08 2.89 12.14
CA LEU A 245 17.20 3.59 11.49
C LEU A 245 17.42 4.97 12.11
N GLY A 246 16.34 5.64 12.54
CA GLY A 246 16.42 6.95 13.18
C GLY A 246 15.05 7.53 13.54
N VAL A 247 15.08 8.60 14.32
CA VAL A 247 13.90 9.43 14.63
C VAL A 247 14.32 10.90 14.46
N ASP A 248 13.59 11.63 13.61
CA ASP A 248 13.78 13.06 13.36
C ASP A 248 12.63 13.84 13.99
N ALA A 249 12.97 14.80 14.87
CA ALA A 249 12.03 15.64 15.59
C ALA A 249 11.83 17.03 14.96
N ASP A 250 12.57 17.34 13.90
CA ASP A 250 12.54 18.63 13.20
C ASP A 250 11.91 18.50 11.80
N ALA A 251 11.11 17.45 11.59
CA ALA A 251 10.50 17.17 10.31
C ALA A 251 9.53 18.28 9.89
N THR A 252 9.84 18.90 8.74
CA THR A 252 8.96 19.87 8.10
C THR A 252 8.31 19.24 6.87
N PHE A 253 7.02 19.54 6.66
CA PHE A 253 6.33 19.12 5.45
C PHE A 253 6.34 20.23 4.42
N LEU A 254 6.96 19.97 3.28
CA LEU A 254 6.84 20.77 2.07
C LEU A 254 5.93 20.01 1.09
N PRO A 255 4.79 20.58 0.68
CA PRO A 255 3.90 19.91 -0.24
C PRO A 255 4.61 19.68 -1.58
N PRO A 256 4.73 18.42 -2.04
CA PRO A 256 5.33 18.15 -3.33
C PRO A 256 4.43 18.68 -4.45
N ALA A 257 5.04 19.19 -5.52
CA ALA A 257 4.33 19.66 -6.70
C ALA A 257 3.72 18.49 -7.47
N ASN A 258 2.53 18.71 -8.05
CA ASN A 258 1.76 17.77 -8.85
C ASN A 258 1.19 16.59 -8.05
N SER A 259 0.00 16.12 -8.41
CA SER A 259 -0.54 14.87 -7.85
C SER A 259 -1.51 14.21 -8.81
N TYR A 260 -1.58 12.87 -8.78
CA TYR A 260 -2.74 12.15 -9.28
C TYR A 260 -3.81 12.22 -8.21
N SER A 261 -4.86 13.00 -8.44
CA SER A 261 -6.02 13.00 -7.55
C SER A 261 -7.05 11.96 -7.98
N LEU A 262 -7.88 11.51 -7.05
CA LEU A 262 -9.05 10.69 -7.40
C LEU A 262 -9.99 11.41 -8.38
N GLN A 263 -10.08 12.74 -8.31
CA GLN A 263 -10.89 13.52 -9.25
C GLN A 263 -10.33 13.46 -10.67
N ASP A 264 -9.01 13.57 -10.84
CA ASP A 264 -8.37 13.41 -12.15
C ASP A 264 -8.55 11.98 -12.68
N PHE A 265 -8.47 10.99 -11.79
CA PHE A 265 -8.72 9.58 -12.11
C PHE A 265 -10.15 9.35 -12.62
N PHE A 266 -11.18 9.87 -11.94
CA PHE A 266 -12.58 9.68 -12.36
C PHE A 266 -12.93 10.42 -13.65
N SER A 267 -12.42 11.65 -13.80
CA SER A 267 -12.71 12.49 -14.98
C SER A 267 -11.89 12.14 -16.22
N GLY A 268 -10.93 11.20 -16.09
CA GLY A 268 -9.97 10.90 -17.15
C GLY A 268 -9.15 12.11 -17.58
N ALA A 269 -9.06 13.14 -16.73
CA ALA A 269 -8.36 14.37 -17.05
C ALA A 269 -6.88 14.05 -17.32
N PRO A 270 -6.29 14.62 -18.39
CA PRO A 270 -4.87 14.48 -18.59
C PRO A 270 -4.15 15.07 -17.39
N PHE A 271 -3.11 14.36 -16.92
CA PHE A 271 -2.29 14.78 -15.78
C PHE A 271 -1.86 16.23 -15.96
N ARG A 272 -2.37 17.12 -15.11
CA ARG A 272 -2.02 18.53 -15.14
C ARG A 272 -0.83 18.76 -14.22
N PHE A 273 0.27 19.21 -14.80
CA PHE A 273 1.33 19.82 -14.01
C PHE A 273 0.75 21.07 -13.34
N GLN A 274 0.54 21.04 -12.03
CA GLN A 274 0.31 22.23 -11.24
C GLN A 274 1.66 22.60 -10.63
N ALA A 275 2.29 23.59 -11.26
CA ALA A 275 3.53 24.21 -10.79
C ALA A 275 3.27 25.06 -9.55
#